data_AF-A0ABD1BGX5-F1
#
_entry.id   AF-A0ABD1BGX5-F1
#
_cell.length_a   1.000
_cell.length_b   1.000
_cell.length_c   1.000
_cell.angle_alpha   90.00
_cell.angle_beta   90.00
_cell.angle_gamma   90.00
#
_symmetry.space_group_name_H-M   'P 1'
#
loop_
_entity.id
_entity.type
_entity.pdbx_description
1 polymer ?
#
loop_
_entity_poly.entity_id
_entity_poly.type
_entity_poly.pdbx_seq_one_letter_code
_entity_poly.pdbx_strand_id
1 'polypeptide(L)'
;MFYNSENVVVSFEQFRKEFFGFIFVSTYTALSVPQTMRGDICMLALNNTTSLIILPFHQTWSADGSAIVSDSKMIRKLNKSVLELSPCSVGIFVYQSNSGRRTIRETVTNFSSYQVCMLFLGGKDDREVLTLAK
;
A
#
# COMPACT_ATOMS: atom_id res chain seq x y z
N MET A 1 -1.30 15.11 13.61
CA MET A 1 0.03 14.49 13.51
C MET A 1 0.34 14.27 12.05
N PHE A 2 1.42 14.85 11.55
CA PHE A 2 1.88 14.61 10.17
C PHE A 2 2.37 13.16 10.06
N TYR A 3 1.93 12.45 9.02
CA TYR A 3 2.51 11.16 8.66
C TYR A 3 3.95 11.42 8.21
N ASN A 4 4.93 11.00 9.01
CA ASN A 4 6.33 11.09 8.61
C ASN A 4 6.63 9.99 7.59
N SER A 5 6.76 10.37 6.31
CA SER A 5 7.09 9.47 5.21
C SER A 5 8.58 9.16 5.11
N GLU A 6 9.46 9.76 5.93
CA GLU A 6 10.91 9.54 5.89
C GLU A 6 11.27 8.06 5.95
N ASN A 7 10.67 7.31 6.88
CA ASN A 7 10.94 5.88 7.02
C ASN A 7 10.58 5.09 5.75
N VAL A 8 9.51 5.49 5.06
CA VAL A 8 9.08 4.85 3.81
C VAL A 8 10.06 5.19 2.68
N VAL A 9 10.43 6.45 2.54
CA VAL A 9 11.39 6.92 1.52
C VAL A 9 12.74 6.23 1.72
N VAL A 10 13.28 6.21 2.95
CA VAL A 10 14.54 5.53 3.28
C VAL A 10 14.48 4.04 2.95
N SER A 11 13.35 3.39 3.23
CA SER A 11 13.12 1.97 2.93
C SER A 11 13.17 1.69 1.42
N PHE A 12 12.48 2.49 0.61
CA PHE A 12 12.50 2.31 -0.85
C PHE A 12 13.83 2.70 -1.49
N GLU A 13 14.54 3.68 -0.94
CA GLU A 13 15.89 4.01 -1.37
C GLU A 13 16.87 2.87 -1.11
N GLN A 14 16.74 2.21 0.05
CA GLN A 14 17.53 1.02 0.34
C GLN A 14 17.20 -0.13 -0.62
N PHE A 15 15.92 -0.35 -0.91
CA PHE A 15 15.46 -1.36 -1.87
C PHE A 15 16.00 -1.08 -3.28
N ARG A 16 15.98 0.18 -3.74
CA ARG A 16 16.59 0.58 -5.02
C ARG A 16 18.09 0.27 -5.07
N LYS A 17 18.83 0.54 -3.99
CA LYS A 17 20.27 0.25 -3.91
C LYS A 17 20.57 -1.24 -4.00
N GLU A 18 19.74 -2.06 -3.34
CA GLU A 18 19.89 -3.52 -3.33
C GLU A 18 19.61 -4.14 -4.71
N PHE A 19 18.65 -3.60 -5.46
CA PHE A 19 18.26 -4.07 -6.80
C PHE A 19 18.68 -3.07 -7.90
N PHE A 20 19.87 -2.48 -7.77
CA PHE A 20 20.37 -1.47 -8.69
C PHE A 20 20.34 -1.96 -10.15
N GLY A 21 19.79 -1.13 -11.05
CA GLY A 21 19.66 -1.44 -12.48
C GLY A 21 18.42 -2.26 -12.86
N PHE A 22 17.74 -2.90 -11.90
CA PHE A 22 16.51 -3.66 -12.14
C PHE A 22 15.24 -2.92 -11.70
N ILE A 23 15.37 -2.03 -10.71
CA ILE A 23 14.24 -1.31 -10.11
C ILE A 23 14.51 0.20 -10.17
N PHE A 24 13.47 0.95 -10.51
CA PHE A 24 13.45 2.39 -10.43
C PHE A 24 12.47 2.84 -9.35
N VAL A 25 12.90 3.78 -8.51
CA VAL A 25 12.08 4.39 -7.46
C VAL A 25 12.05 5.89 -7.71
N SER A 26 10.84 6.46 -7.68
CA SER A 26 10.62 7.91 -7.71
C SER A 26 9.69 8.30 -6.58
N THR A 27 10.01 9.41 -5.91
CA THR A 27 9.20 9.97 -4.83
C THR A 27 8.53 11.23 -5.32
N TYR A 28 7.23 11.34 -5.08
CA TYR A 28 6.43 12.52 -5.42
C TYR A 28 5.76 13.06 -4.17
N THR A 29 5.77 14.38 -4.00
CA THR A 29 5.03 15.07 -2.95
C THR A 29 3.95 15.91 -3.60
N ALA A 30 2.69 15.67 -3.23
CA ALA A 30 1.55 16.45 -3.68
C ALA A 30 1.05 17.36 -2.54
N LEU A 31 0.83 18.63 -2.84
CA LEU A 31 0.19 19.58 -1.93
C LEU A 31 -1.28 19.68 -2.31
N SER A 32 -2.13 18.95 -1.60
CA SER A 32 -3.54 18.78 -1.96
C SER A 32 -4.44 19.07 -0.78
N VAL A 33 -5.57 19.72 -1.07
CA VAL A 33 -6.67 19.81 -0.10
C VAL A 33 -7.24 18.39 0.08
N PRO A 34 -7.54 17.93 1.31
CA PRO A 34 -7.99 16.55 1.56
C PRO A 34 -9.12 16.05 0.66
N GLN A 35 -10.03 16.92 0.22
CA GLN A 35 -11.17 16.51 -0.62
C GLN A 35 -10.79 16.29 -2.09
N THR A 36 -9.69 16.88 -2.57
CA THR A 36 -9.23 16.80 -3.97
C THR A 36 -8.09 15.80 -4.18
N MET A 37 -7.43 15.37 -3.10
CA MET A 37 -6.27 14.48 -3.13
C MET A 37 -6.46 13.18 -3.94
N ARG A 38 -7.69 12.66 -4.01
CA ARG A 38 -8.03 11.50 -4.87
C ARG A 38 -7.70 11.75 -6.35
N GLY A 39 -7.92 12.98 -6.83
CA GLY A 39 -7.67 13.38 -8.21
C GLY A 39 -6.18 13.40 -8.49
N ASP A 40 -5.38 13.96 -7.58
CA ASP A 40 -3.93 13.99 -7.70
C ASP A 40 -3.33 12.57 -7.72
N ILE A 41 -3.82 11.68 -6.86
CA ILE A 41 -3.42 10.26 -6.85
C ILE A 41 -3.77 9.58 -8.18
N CYS A 42 -5.01 9.72 -8.66
CA CYS A 42 -5.46 9.07 -9.89
C CYS A 42 -4.76 9.63 -11.13
N MET A 43 -4.52 10.95 -11.17
CA MET A 43 -3.78 11.61 -12.25
C MET A 43 -2.32 11.15 -12.27
N LEU A 44 -1.67 11.04 -11.10
CA LEU A 44 -0.32 10.53 -11.01
C LEU A 44 -0.24 9.07 -11.48
N ALA A 45 -1.20 8.24 -11.07
CA ALA A 45 -1.28 6.84 -11.51
C ALA A 45 -1.45 6.73 -13.03
N LEU A 46 -2.34 7.55 -13.61
CA LEU A 46 -2.59 7.59 -15.05
C LEU A 46 -1.34 8.04 -15.83
N ASN A 47 -0.71 9.15 -15.41
CA ASN A 47 0.46 9.71 -16.09
C ASN A 47 1.67 8.77 -16.08
N ASN A 48 1.77 7.90 -15.07
CA ASN A 48 2.86 6.91 -14.95
C ASN A 48 2.43 5.51 -15.41
N THR A 49 1.26 5.34 -16.04
CA THR A 49 0.75 4.03 -16.49
C THR A 49 0.81 2.96 -15.38
N THR A 50 0.42 3.35 -14.16
CA THR A 50 0.58 2.54 -12.95
C THR A 50 -0.35 1.33 -12.98
N SER A 51 0.17 0.13 -12.72
CA SER A 51 -0.63 -1.11 -12.68
C SER A 51 -1.34 -1.34 -11.34
N LEU A 52 -0.80 -0.81 -10.24
CA LEU A 52 -1.32 -1.03 -8.88
C LEU A 52 -1.08 0.20 -8.00
N ILE A 53 -2.12 0.64 -7.30
CA ILE A 53 -2.01 1.64 -6.23
C ILE A 53 -2.08 0.93 -4.89
N ILE A 54 -1.16 1.24 -3.98
CA ILE A 54 -1.20 0.75 -2.59
C ILE A 54 -1.49 1.93 -1.66
N LEU A 55 -2.60 1.86 -0.92
CA LEU A 55 -3.02 2.87 0.04
C LEU A 55 -2.79 2.40 1.48
N PRO A 56 -2.52 3.32 2.43
CA PRO A 56 -2.41 2.96 3.83
C PRO A 56 -3.77 2.56 4.41
N PHE A 57 -3.78 1.68 5.42
CA PHE A 57 -4.98 1.44 6.20
C PHE A 57 -5.32 2.62 7.11
N HIS A 58 -6.61 2.89 7.26
CA HIS A 58 -7.12 3.99 8.09
C HIS A 58 -6.89 3.79 9.60
N GLN A 59 -6.64 2.56 10.04
CA GLN A 59 -6.34 2.25 11.44
C GLN A 59 -4.87 1.88 11.62
N THR A 60 -4.30 2.33 12.73
CA THR A 60 -2.95 1.94 13.15
C THR A 60 -3.02 1.17 14.46
N TRP A 61 -2.24 0.11 14.55
CA TRP A 61 -2.17 -0.75 15.73
C TRP A 61 -0.97 -0.36 16.60
N SER A 62 -1.05 -0.71 17.89
CA SER A 62 0.08 -0.64 18.82
C SER A 62 1.21 -1.56 18.35
N ALA A 63 2.43 -1.32 18.85
CA ALA A 63 3.62 -2.06 18.40
C ALA A 63 3.55 -3.57 18.68
N ASP A 64 2.79 -3.96 19.71
CA ASP A 64 2.48 -5.32 20.12
C ASP A 64 1.20 -5.88 19.44
N GLY A 65 0.52 -5.09 18.61
CA GLY A 65 -0.67 -5.51 17.87
C GLY A 65 -1.93 -5.71 18.74
N SER A 66 -1.89 -5.35 20.03
CA SER A 66 -2.96 -5.62 20.98
C SER A 66 -4.13 -4.64 20.90
N ALA A 67 -3.90 -3.41 20.44
CA ALA A 67 -4.91 -2.36 20.42
C ALA A 67 -4.81 -1.44 19.19
N ILE A 68 -5.95 -0.86 18.81
CA ILE A 68 -6.01 0.23 17.82
C ILE A 68 -5.60 1.53 18.52
N VAL A 69 -4.56 2.18 18.01
CA VAL A 69 -4.03 3.45 18.56
C VAL A 69 -4.53 4.66 17.77
N SER A 70 -4.93 4.48 16.51
CA SER A 70 -5.59 5.55 15.76
C SER A 70 -6.56 5.01 14.71
N ASP A 71 -7.60 5.81 14.40
CA ASP A 71 -8.56 5.59 13.32
C ASP A 71 -8.82 6.91 12.59
N SER A 72 -8.26 7.03 11.38
CA SER A 72 -8.33 8.22 10.55
C SER A 72 -9.54 8.19 9.60
N LYS A 73 -10.59 8.92 9.96
CA LYS A 73 -11.75 9.16 9.07
C LYS A 73 -11.35 9.79 7.73
N MET A 74 -10.32 10.64 7.73
CA MET A 74 -9.81 11.28 6.51
C MET A 74 -9.21 10.24 5.56
N ILE A 75 -8.34 9.35 6.05
CA ILE A 75 -7.76 8.26 5.23
C ILE A 75 -8.87 7.33 4.76
N ARG A 76 -9.81 6.95 5.64
CA ARG A 76 -10.94 6.10 5.25
C ARG A 76 -11.75 6.71 4.11
N LYS A 77 -12.03 8.03 4.16
CA LYS A 77 -12.74 8.74 3.11
C LYS A 77 -11.90 8.80 1.82
N LEU A 78 -10.61 9.12 1.92
CA LEU A 78 -9.70 9.14 0.78
C LEU A 78 -9.64 7.78 0.08
N ASN A 79 -9.44 6.69 0.82
CA ASN A 79 -9.37 5.34 0.26
C ASN A 79 -10.64 4.98 -0.51
N LYS A 80 -11.83 5.29 0.04
CA LYS A 80 -13.10 5.07 -0.68
C LYS A 80 -13.14 5.85 -1.99
N SER A 81 -12.79 7.13 -1.95
CA SER A 81 -12.86 7.95 -3.15
C SER A 81 -11.78 7.63 -4.19
N VAL A 82 -10.65 7.03 -3.79
CA VAL A 82 -9.66 6.48 -4.75
C VAL A 82 -10.18 5.16 -5.34
N LEU A 83 -10.74 4.26 -4.53
CA LEU A 83 -11.35 3.01 -5.01
C LEU A 83 -12.43 3.24 -6.07
N GLU A 84 -13.22 4.31 -5.93
CA GLU A 84 -14.29 4.66 -6.87
C GLU A 84 -13.79 5.22 -8.21
N LEU A 85 -12.62 5.85 -8.26
CA LEU A 85 -12.12 6.59 -9.43
C LEU A 85 -10.84 6.03 -10.04
N SER A 86 -10.15 5.11 -9.35
CA SER A 86 -8.81 4.65 -9.73
C SER A 86 -8.75 4.16 -11.18
N PRO A 87 -7.68 4.50 -11.93
CA PRO A 87 -7.47 3.98 -13.27
C PRO A 87 -6.95 2.52 -13.28
N CYS A 88 -6.65 1.94 -12.12
CA CYS A 88 -6.11 0.59 -11.98
C CYS A 88 -6.49 -0.06 -10.64
N SER A 89 -6.05 -1.30 -10.42
CA SER A 89 -6.27 -2.03 -9.17
C SER A 89 -5.74 -1.27 -7.96
N VAL A 90 -6.46 -1.34 -6.85
CA VAL A 90 -6.09 -0.67 -5.59
C VAL A 90 -6.00 -1.71 -4.47
N GLY A 91 -4.84 -1.79 -3.83
CA GLY A 91 -4.62 -2.54 -2.60
C GLY A 91 -4.64 -1.62 -1.39
N ILE A 92 -5.17 -2.10 -0.26
CA ILE A 92 -5.05 -1.43 1.03
C ILE A 92 -4.07 -2.21 1.90
N PHE A 93 -2.97 -1.57 2.27
CA PHE A 93 -1.93 -2.18 3.08
C PHE A 93 -2.30 -2.12 4.56
N VAL A 94 -2.61 -3.29 5.14
CA VAL A 94 -2.88 -3.48 6.56
C VAL A 94 -1.67 -4.15 7.20
N TYR A 95 -1.03 -3.47 8.14
CA TYR A 95 0.06 -4.04 8.92
C TYR A 95 -0.41 -4.31 10.34
N GLN A 96 -0.53 -5.60 10.68
CA GLN A 96 -0.77 -6.09 12.03
C GLN A 96 0.34 -7.10 12.35
N SER A 97 1.19 -6.81 13.35
CA SER A 97 2.21 -7.75 13.79
C SER A 97 2.16 -7.88 15.30
N ASN A 98 2.05 -9.13 15.76
CA ASN A 98 2.13 -9.49 17.16
C ASN A 98 3.58 -9.62 17.65
N SER A 99 4.56 -9.52 16.74
CA SER A 99 5.98 -9.78 17.01
C SER A 99 6.88 -8.58 16.67
N GLY A 100 6.31 -7.37 16.58
CA GLY A 100 7.03 -6.14 16.23
C GLY A 100 7.20 -5.88 14.73
N ARG A 101 7.89 -4.79 14.36
CA ARG A 101 8.19 -4.44 12.95
C ARG A 101 9.37 -5.25 12.44
N ARG A 102 9.14 -6.14 11.47
CA ARG A 102 10.23 -6.86 10.78
C ARG A 102 11.01 -5.91 9.89
N THR A 103 12.32 -6.07 9.84
CA THR A 103 13.17 -5.31 8.91
C THR A 103 13.04 -5.86 7.48
N ILE A 104 13.35 -5.05 6.47
CA ILE A 104 13.39 -5.51 5.06
C ILE A 104 14.29 -6.74 4.93
N ARG A 105 15.44 -6.75 5.62
CA ARG A 105 16.38 -7.87 5.60
C ARG A 105 15.78 -9.17 6.14
N GLU A 106 15.02 -9.12 7.25
CA GLU A 106 14.29 -10.28 7.79
C GLU A 106 13.16 -10.74 6.87
N THR A 107 12.61 -9.83 6.07
CA THR A 107 11.48 -10.08 5.16
C THR A 107 11.97 -10.72 3.85
N VAL A 108 13.13 -10.29 3.36
CA VAL A 108 13.83 -10.75 2.15
C VAL A 108 14.45 -12.13 2.34
N THR A 109 15.01 -12.44 3.50
CA THR A 109 15.56 -13.79 3.76
C THR A 109 14.49 -14.87 3.89
N ASN A 110 13.22 -14.48 4.08
CA ASN A 110 12.08 -15.39 4.29
C ASN A 110 11.06 -15.36 3.14
N PHE A 111 11.45 -15.00 1.91
CA PHE A 111 10.55 -14.96 0.75
C PHE A 111 9.80 -16.28 0.47
N SER A 112 10.19 -17.40 1.08
CA SER A 112 9.68 -18.74 0.79
C SER A 112 8.36 -19.12 1.47
N SER A 113 7.65 -18.23 2.19
CA SER A 113 6.45 -18.67 2.95
C SER A 113 5.31 -17.64 3.11
N TYR A 114 5.05 -16.77 2.13
CA TYR A 114 3.81 -15.98 2.16
C TYR A 114 2.62 -16.85 1.77
N GLN A 115 1.68 -17.03 2.69
CA GLN A 115 0.37 -17.60 2.38
C GLN A 115 -0.54 -16.49 1.89
N VAL A 116 -0.95 -16.58 0.63
CA VAL A 116 -1.94 -15.67 0.05
C VAL A 116 -3.31 -16.33 0.19
N CYS A 117 -4.23 -15.65 0.88
CA CYS A 117 -5.64 -16.06 0.95
C CYS A 117 -6.45 -15.20 0.00
N MET A 118 -7.28 -15.85 -0.81
CA MET A 118 -8.22 -15.21 -1.72
C MET A 118 -9.64 -15.49 -1.26
N LEU A 119 -10.45 -14.45 -1.13
CA LEU A 119 -11.90 -14.59 -0.98
C LEU A 119 -12.54 -14.63 -2.37
N PHE A 120 -13.21 -15.73 -2.71
CA PHE A 120 -13.89 -15.91 -3.98
C PHE A 120 -15.40 -15.88 -3.77
N LEU A 121 -16.04 -14.80 -4.22
CA LEU A 121 -17.49 -14.58 -4.14
C LEU A 121 -18.20 -14.87 -5.48
N GLY A 122 -17.45 -15.21 -6.53
CA GLY A 122 -17.96 -15.56 -7.86
C GLY A 122 -18.12 -14.36 -8.81
N GLY A 123 -17.57 -13.19 -8.47
CA GLY A 123 -17.58 -12.00 -9.32
C GLY A 123 -16.70 -12.12 -10.58
N LYS A 124 -16.82 -11.16 -11.50
CA LYS A 124 -15.93 -11.06 -12.67
C LYS A 124 -14.47 -10.94 -12.22
N ASP A 125 -14.23 -10.08 -11.25
CA ASP A 125 -12.89 -9.78 -10.76
C ASP A 125 -12.32 -10.97 -9.96
N ASP A 126 -13.17 -11.69 -9.20
CA ASP A 126 -12.75 -12.92 -8.52
C ASP A 126 -12.29 -14.00 -9.50
N ARG A 127 -12.91 -14.13 -10.68
CA ARG A 127 -12.45 -15.09 -11.70
C ARG A 127 -11.12 -14.69 -12.32
N GLU A 128 -10.91 -13.39 -12.51
CA GLU A 128 -9.64 -12.85 -13.00
C GLU A 128 -8.51 -13.16 -12.00
N VAL A 129 -8.71 -12.84 -10.72
CA VAL A 129 -7.72 -13.11 -9.67
C VAL A 129 -7.48 -14.61 -9.47
N LEU A 130 -8.51 -15.46 -9.55
CA LEU A 130 -8.37 -16.91 -9.42
C LEU A 130 -7.49 -17.50 -10.53
N THR A 131 -7.48 -16.89 -11.72
CA THR A 131 -6.62 -17.32 -12.82
C THR A 131 -5.14 -16.98 -12.57
N LEU A 132 -4.88 -15.91 -11.81
CA LEU A 132 -3.54 -15.45 -11.42
C LEU A 132 -3.00 -16.13 -10.16
N ALA A 133 -3.87 -16.60 -9.27
CA ALA A 133 -3.52 -17.33 -8.06
C ALA A 133 -3.11 -18.77 -8.39
N LYS A 134 -1.83 -18.98 -8.72
CA LYS A 134 -1.20 -20.30 -8.92
C LYS A 134 -0.01 -20.48 -7.99
#